data_AF-M4RJW0-F1
#
_entry.id   AF-M4RJW0-F1
#
_cell.length_a   1.000
_cell.length_b   1.000
_cell.length_c   1.000
_cell.angle_alpha   90.00
_cell.angle_beta   90.00
_cell.angle_gamma   90.00
#
_symmetry.space_group_name_H-M   'P 1'
#
loop_
_entity.id
_entity.type
_entity.pdbx_description
1 polymer ?
#
loop_
_entity_poly.entity_id
_entity_poly.type
_entity_poly.pdbx_seq_one_letter_code
_entity_poly.pdbx_strand_id
1 'polypeptide(L)'
;MVQISPQFFAHFSDPNSLHTGFGVFSIGLALAIFATVFLLRNQDFNTKLSLIDYIALPTIALVGGGITAWLSIGVGELVAVYLIIRRFNVTFAIASAVILSALTVWGGIVFHIFITQAIYWPVVLFAGAGAIVGGILAKQLVLYFSAKNLKLFFAGWIFILGITSLPF
;
A
#
# COMPACT_ATOMS: atom_id res chain seq x y z
N MET A 1 -21.98 -30.12 5.65
CA MET A 1 -21.11 -29.30 6.51
C MET A 1 -19.67 -29.57 6.10
N VAL A 2 -19.07 -28.71 5.28
CA VAL A 2 -17.66 -28.84 4.90
C VAL A 2 -16.84 -28.28 6.06
N GLN A 3 -16.21 -29.17 6.83
CA GLN A 3 -15.20 -28.79 7.81
C GLN A 3 -13.98 -28.28 7.03
N ILE A 4 -13.91 -26.96 6.84
CA ILE A 4 -12.69 -26.29 6.39
C ILE A 4 -11.65 -26.55 7.48
N SER A 5 -10.64 -27.34 7.15
CA SER A 5 -9.56 -27.73 8.07
C SER A 5 -8.78 -26.49 8.53
N PRO A 6 -8.84 -26.11 9.83
CA PRO A 6 -8.20 -24.90 10.35
C PRO A 6 -6.66 -24.94 10.31
N GLN A 7 -6.09 -26.12 10.02
CA GLN A 7 -4.65 -26.37 9.93
C GLN A 7 -3.99 -25.64 8.74
N PHE A 8 -4.69 -25.47 7.61
CA PHE A 8 -4.14 -24.76 6.45
C PHE A 8 -3.95 -23.27 6.74
N PHE A 9 -4.92 -22.63 7.39
CA PHE A 9 -4.85 -21.21 7.76
C PHE A 9 -3.86 -20.92 8.90
N ALA A 10 -3.55 -21.91 9.74
CA ALA A 10 -2.59 -21.77 10.82
C ALA A 10 -1.15 -21.60 10.31
N HIS A 11 -0.76 -22.29 9.23
CA HIS A 11 0.60 -22.22 8.66
C HIS A 11 0.88 -20.89 7.91
N PHE A 12 -0.17 -20.17 7.48
CA PHE A 12 -0.05 -18.82 6.89
C PHE A 12 -0.09 -17.70 7.95
N SER A 13 -0.46 -18.03 9.19
CA SER A 13 -0.51 -17.09 10.32
C SER A 13 0.81 -17.05 11.10
N ASP A 14 1.82 -17.82 10.70
CA ASP A 14 3.13 -17.82 11.36
C ASP A 14 3.79 -16.44 11.20
N PRO A 15 4.22 -15.77 12.28
CA PRO A 15 4.79 -14.42 12.23
C PRO A 15 5.93 -14.29 11.21
N ASN A 16 6.77 -15.31 11.09
CA ASN A 16 7.88 -15.34 10.14
C ASN A 16 7.41 -15.37 8.67
N SER A 17 6.30 -16.05 8.38
CA SER A 17 5.73 -16.11 7.03
C SER A 17 5.14 -14.77 6.59
N LEU A 18 4.53 -14.03 7.52
CA LEU A 18 3.98 -12.69 7.29
C LEU A 18 5.09 -11.67 7.00
N HIS A 19 6.15 -11.66 7.82
CA HIS A 19 7.30 -10.77 7.61
C HIS A 19 7.96 -11.02 6.26
N THR A 20 8.13 -12.29 5.88
CA THR A 20 8.69 -12.67 4.57
C THR A 20 7.81 -12.21 3.41
N GLY A 21 6.49 -12.40 3.51
CA GLY A 21 5.54 -11.99 2.48
C GLY A 21 5.53 -10.48 2.24
N PHE A 22 5.57 -9.70 3.32
CA PHE A 22 5.72 -8.24 3.26
C PHE A 22 7.02 -7.83 2.55
N GLY A 23 8.13 -8.50 2.84
CA GLY A 23 9.43 -8.19 2.27
C GLY A 23 9.51 -8.44 0.76
N VAL A 24 9.05 -9.61 0.32
CA VAL A 24 9.01 -9.96 -1.12
C VAL A 24 8.13 -8.98 -1.90
N PHE A 25 6.96 -8.63 -1.36
CA PHE A 25 6.07 -7.67 -1.99
C PHE A 25 6.71 -6.27 -2.10
N SER A 26 7.31 -5.78 -1.02
CA SER A 26 7.99 -4.48 -0.99
C SER A 26 9.14 -4.41 -2.00
N ILE A 27 9.94 -5.47 -2.12
CA ILE A 27 11.00 -5.55 -3.12
C ILE A 27 10.42 -5.46 -4.54
N GLY A 28 9.33 -6.20 -4.83
CA GLY A 28 8.66 -6.16 -6.12
C GLY A 28 8.14 -4.76 -6.48
N LEU A 29 7.50 -4.08 -5.52
CA LEU A 29 7.02 -2.71 -5.67
C LEU A 29 8.18 -1.74 -5.94
N ALA A 30 9.27 -1.84 -5.17
CA ALA A 30 10.43 -0.98 -5.36
C ALA A 30 11.07 -1.17 -6.75
N LEU A 31 11.22 -2.41 -7.20
CA LEU A 31 11.71 -2.72 -8.54
C LEU A 31 10.79 -2.17 -9.62
N ALA A 32 9.46 -2.24 -9.46
CA ALA A 32 8.51 -1.66 -10.39
C ALA A 32 8.65 -0.12 -10.47
N ILE A 33 8.85 0.56 -9.35
CA ILE A 33 9.08 2.01 -9.32
C ILE A 33 10.42 2.35 -9.98
N PHE A 34 11.51 1.64 -9.68
CA PHE A 34 12.80 1.83 -10.34
C PHE A 34 12.68 1.63 -11.85
N ALA A 35 12.10 0.51 -12.29
CA ALA A 35 11.86 0.22 -13.70
C ALA A 35 11.08 1.35 -14.37
N THR A 36 10.04 1.87 -13.72
CA THR A 36 9.25 2.97 -14.29
C THR A 36 10.07 4.27 -14.43
N VAL A 37 10.90 4.60 -13.44
CA VAL A 37 11.76 5.81 -13.47
C VAL A 37 12.87 5.72 -14.53
N PHE A 38 13.40 4.52 -14.79
CA PHE A 38 14.51 4.32 -15.73
C PHE A 38 14.05 3.96 -17.16
N LEU A 39 13.00 3.14 -17.33
CA LEU A 39 12.52 2.69 -18.65
C LEU A 39 11.50 3.64 -19.30
N LEU A 40 10.63 4.32 -18.55
CA LEU A 40 9.61 5.19 -19.14
C LEU A 40 10.16 6.60 -19.36
N ARG A 41 10.86 6.75 -20.49
CA ARG A 41 11.38 8.03 -21.00
C ARG A 41 10.35 8.81 -21.85
N ASN A 42 9.26 8.16 -22.28
CA ASN A 42 8.21 8.78 -23.10
C ASN A 42 6.93 9.06 -22.31
N GLN A 43 6.33 10.21 -22.61
CA GLN A 43 5.29 10.90 -21.84
C GLN A 43 3.85 10.41 -22.14
N ASP A 44 3.70 9.27 -22.79
CA ASP A 44 2.38 8.72 -23.15
C ASP A 44 1.75 8.02 -21.93
N PHE A 45 1.34 8.81 -20.95
CA PHE A 45 0.57 8.32 -19.82
C PHE A 45 -0.86 8.03 -20.27
N ASN A 46 -1.36 6.83 -19.94
CA ASN A 46 -2.77 6.53 -20.11
C ASN A 46 -3.57 7.49 -19.22
N THR A 47 -4.35 8.38 -19.84
CA THR A 47 -5.24 9.31 -19.13
C THR A 47 -6.66 8.78 -19.04
N LYS A 48 -6.99 7.75 -19.84
CA LYS A 48 -8.31 7.13 -19.91
C LYS A 48 -8.28 5.75 -19.28
N LEU A 49 -9.26 5.47 -18.42
CA LEU A 49 -9.50 4.13 -17.89
C LEU A 49 -10.06 3.25 -19.01
N SER A 50 -9.48 2.08 -19.18
CA SER A 50 -10.02 1.04 -20.05
C SER A 50 -11.22 0.37 -19.37
N LEU A 51 -12.07 -0.30 -20.16
CA LEU A 51 -13.19 -1.10 -19.64
C LEU A 51 -12.73 -2.18 -18.66
N ILE A 52 -11.51 -2.69 -18.84
CA ILE A 52 -10.88 -3.65 -17.94
C ILE A 52 -10.57 -3.01 -16.57
N ASP A 53 -10.18 -1.74 -16.53
CA ASP A 53 -9.84 -1.04 -15.29
C ASP A 53 -11.05 -0.85 -14.37
N TYR A 54 -12.24 -0.65 -14.96
CA TYR A 54 -13.49 -0.53 -14.22
C TYR A 54 -13.86 -1.80 -13.44
N ILE A 55 -13.42 -2.97 -13.90
CA ILE A 55 -13.67 -4.24 -13.23
C ILE A 55 -12.48 -4.62 -12.32
N ALA A 56 -11.26 -4.39 -12.80
CA ALA A 56 -10.04 -4.74 -12.08
C ALA A 56 -9.90 -3.93 -10.79
N LEU A 57 -10.13 -2.61 -10.81
CA LEU A 57 -9.93 -1.76 -9.64
C LEU A 57 -10.85 -2.14 -8.45
N PRO A 58 -12.17 -2.33 -8.62
CA PRO A 58 -13.02 -2.81 -7.53
C PRO A 58 -12.64 -4.21 -7.06
N THR A 59 -12.27 -5.11 -7.98
CA THR A 59 -11.86 -6.48 -7.64
C THR A 59 -10.60 -6.47 -6.78
N ILE A 60 -9.60 -5.70 -7.18
CA ILE A 60 -8.35 -5.52 -6.43
C ILE A 60 -8.63 -4.86 -5.08
N ALA A 61 -9.53 -3.87 -5.01
CA ALA A 61 -9.88 -3.23 -3.76
C ALA A 61 -10.55 -4.20 -2.78
N LEU A 62 -11.45 -5.06 -3.27
CA LEU A 62 -12.19 -6.02 -2.46
C LEU A 62 -11.29 -7.15 -1.97
N VAL A 63 -10.58 -7.82 -2.89
CA VAL A 63 -9.60 -8.86 -2.54
C VAL A 63 -8.47 -8.28 -1.69
N GLY A 64 -8.06 -7.05 -2.02
CA GLY A 64 -7.04 -6.31 -1.30
C GLY A 64 -7.39 -6.10 0.15
N GLY A 65 -8.65 -5.84 0.51
CA GLY A 65 -9.07 -5.73 1.91
C GLY A 65 -8.82 -7.01 2.72
N GLY A 66 -9.08 -8.18 2.12
CA GLY A 66 -8.75 -9.46 2.72
C GLY A 66 -7.24 -9.67 2.87
N ILE A 67 -6.48 -9.31 1.84
CA ILE A 67 -5.01 -9.35 1.86
C ILE A 67 -4.45 -8.39 2.93
N THR A 68 -5.01 -7.20 3.09
CA THR A 68 -4.60 -6.22 4.11
C THR A 68 -4.78 -6.78 5.51
N ALA A 69 -5.88 -7.49 5.76
CA ALA A 69 -6.11 -8.14 7.04
C ALA A 69 -5.10 -9.25 7.35
N TRP A 70 -4.53 -9.90 6.33
CA TRP A 70 -3.59 -11.00 6.50
C TRP A 70 -2.12 -10.56 6.48
N LEU A 71 -1.71 -9.81 5.46
CA LEU A 71 -0.32 -9.46 5.20
C LEU A 71 0.06 -8.04 5.66
N SER A 72 -0.89 -7.29 6.24
CA SER A 72 -0.72 -5.88 6.62
C SER A 72 -0.31 -4.95 5.45
N ILE A 73 -0.51 -5.38 4.21
CA ILE A 73 -0.30 -4.59 2.98
C ILE A 73 -1.57 -3.81 2.69
N GLY A 74 -1.50 -2.48 2.59
CA GLY A 74 -2.68 -1.63 2.43
C GLY A 74 -3.37 -1.82 1.07
N VAL A 75 -4.71 -1.77 1.04
CA VAL A 75 -5.49 -1.81 -0.20
C VAL A 75 -4.99 -0.77 -1.22
N GLY A 76 -4.64 0.43 -0.74
CA GLY A 76 -4.07 1.47 -1.58
C GLY A 76 -2.76 1.05 -2.26
N GLU A 77 -1.90 0.27 -1.60
CA GLU A 77 -0.62 -0.16 -2.17
C GLU A 77 -0.84 -1.11 -3.35
N LEU A 78 -1.79 -2.03 -3.24
CA LEU A 78 -2.18 -2.93 -4.33
C LEU A 78 -2.75 -2.16 -5.53
N VAL A 79 -3.56 -1.14 -5.27
CA VAL A 79 -4.09 -0.25 -6.31
C VAL A 79 -2.97 0.59 -6.94
N ALA A 80 -2.01 1.09 -6.15
CA ALA A 80 -0.86 1.82 -6.65
C ALA A 80 -0.02 0.95 -7.60
N VAL A 81 0.31 -0.28 -7.18
CA VAL A 81 1.07 -1.24 -8.00
C VAL A 81 0.36 -1.45 -9.33
N TYR A 82 -0.95 -1.72 -9.30
CA TYR A 82 -1.75 -1.95 -10.51
C TYR A 82 -1.70 -0.76 -11.47
N LEU A 83 -1.94 0.45 -10.96
CA LEU A 83 -1.96 1.67 -11.77
C LEU A 83 -0.56 1.98 -12.34
N ILE A 84 0.51 1.75 -11.58
CA ILE A 84 1.90 1.95 -12.05
C ILE A 84 2.24 0.97 -13.16
N ILE A 85 1.92 -0.32 -13.00
CA ILE A 85 2.15 -1.35 -14.03
C ILE A 85 1.40 -1.00 -15.32
N ARG A 86 0.19 -0.43 -15.20
CA ARG A 86 -0.63 -0.01 -16.34
C ARG A 86 -0.21 1.34 -16.96
N ARG A 87 0.93 1.88 -16.53
CA ARG A 87 1.56 3.11 -17.04
C ARG A 87 0.70 4.37 -16.81
N PHE A 88 -0.12 4.40 -15.76
CA PHE A 88 -0.72 5.64 -15.30
C PHE A 88 0.36 6.54 -14.68
N ASN A 89 0.06 7.84 -14.56
CA ASN A 89 0.97 8.76 -13.89
C ASN A 89 1.20 8.31 -12.44
N VAL A 90 2.46 8.11 -12.05
CA VAL A 90 2.85 7.62 -10.72
C VAL A 90 2.30 8.51 -9.60
N THR A 91 2.26 9.84 -9.79
CA THR A 91 1.70 10.77 -8.81
C THR A 91 0.20 10.54 -8.63
N PHE A 92 -0.53 10.29 -9.71
CA PHE A 92 -1.95 9.95 -9.65
C PHE A 92 -2.19 8.60 -8.97
N ALA A 93 -1.37 7.58 -9.27
CA ALA A 93 -1.46 6.27 -8.64
C ALA A 93 -1.27 6.34 -7.13
N ILE A 94 -0.23 7.05 -6.67
CA ILE A 94 0.04 7.23 -5.24
C ILE A 94 -1.07 8.05 -4.56
N ALA A 95 -1.51 9.16 -5.18
CA ALA A 95 -2.59 9.97 -4.61
C ALA A 95 -3.89 9.16 -4.45
N SER A 96 -4.26 8.39 -5.47
CA SER A 96 -5.44 7.52 -5.44
C SER A 96 -5.31 6.45 -4.35
N ALA A 97 -4.14 5.83 -4.23
CA ALA A 97 -3.85 4.84 -3.20
C ALA A 97 -4.01 5.39 -1.79
N VAL A 98 -3.45 6.57 -1.49
CA VAL A 98 -3.55 7.20 -0.17
C VAL A 98 -5.00 7.55 0.17
N ILE A 99 -5.75 8.11 -0.79
CA ILE A 99 -7.16 8.44 -0.60
C ILE A 99 -7.98 7.18 -0.32
N LEU A 100 -7.79 6.11 -1.11
CA LEU A 100 -8.48 4.84 -0.90
C LEU A 100 -8.16 4.25 0.47
N SER A 101 -6.88 4.22 0.87
CA SER A 101 -6.48 3.75 2.20
C SER A 101 -7.15 4.57 3.31
N ALA A 102 -7.17 5.91 3.22
CA ALA A 102 -7.84 6.75 4.19
C ALA A 102 -9.34 6.44 4.30
N LEU A 103 -10.04 6.30 3.15
CA LEU A 103 -11.46 5.97 3.13
C LEU A 103 -11.75 4.59 3.73
N THR A 104 -10.91 3.58 3.46
CA THR A 104 -11.07 2.24 4.06
C THR A 104 -10.92 2.26 5.58
N VAL A 105 -9.98 3.05 6.12
CA VAL A 105 -9.81 3.22 7.57
C VAL A 105 -11.03 3.92 8.18
N TRP A 106 -11.54 4.98 7.54
CA TRP A 106 -12.75 5.69 8.00
C TRP A 106 -13.99 4.81 7.96
N GLY A 107 -14.11 3.92 6.97
CA GLY A 107 -15.17 2.92 6.94
C GLY A 107 -15.03 1.89 8.07
N GLY A 108 -13.80 1.41 8.31
CA GLY A 108 -13.52 0.42 9.34
C GLY A 108 -13.63 0.94 10.77
N ILE A 109 -13.37 2.22 11.02
CA ILE A 109 -13.33 2.78 12.38
C ILE A 109 -14.69 2.67 13.08
N VAL A 110 -15.80 2.84 12.34
CA VAL A 110 -17.16 2.76 12.90
C VAL A 110 -17.40 1.37 13.51
N PHE A 111 -17.02 0.31 12.79
CA PHE A 111 -17.11 -1.06 13.29
C PHE A 111 -16.24 -1.27 14.55
N HIS A 112 -15.03 -0.73 14.55
CA HIS A 112 -14.10 -0.91 15.67
C HIS A 112 -14.42 -0.06 16.91
N ILE A 113 -15.10 1.07 16.74
CA ILE A 113 -15.61 1.90 17.84
C ILE A 113 -16.82 1.25 18.49
N PHE A 114 -17.79 0.76 17.72
CA PHE A 114 -19.09 0.36 18.29
C PHE A 114 -19.21 -1.13 18.60
N ILE A 115 -18.52 -2.00 17.85
CA ILE A 115 -18.75 -3.45 17.94
C ILE A 115 -17.58 -4.13 18.65
N THR A 116 -16.35 -3.99 18.15
CA THR A 116 -15.20 -4.73 18.69
C THR A 116 -14.46 -4.03 19.83
N GLN A 117 -14.66 -2.72 20.02
CA GLN A 117 -13.97 -1.91 21.05
C GLN A 117 -12.43 -2.08 21.03
N ALA A 118 -11.85 -2.38 19.87
CA ALA A 118 -10.43 -2.72 19.73
C ALA A 118 -9.52 -1.48 19.60
N ILE A 119 -10.07 -0.27 19.75
CA ILE A 119 -9.34 0.98 19.53
C ILE A 119 -8.65 1.41 20.82
N TYR A 120 -7.32 1.44 20.79
CA TYR A 120 -6.53 2.01 21.87
C TYR A 120 -6.32 3.51 21.65
N TRP A 121 -7.18 4.31 22.29
CA TRP A 121 -7.25 5.77 22.13
C TRP A 121 -5.92 6.53 22.32
N PRO A 122 -5.04 6.18 23.29
CA PRO A 122 -3.76 6.87 23.42
C PRO A 122 -2.86 6.73 22.18
N VAL A 123 -2.86 5.56 21.53
CA VAL A 123 -2.13 5.37 20.27
C VAL A 123 -2.78 6.16 19.15
N VAL A 124 -4.12 6.21 19.08
CA VAL A 124 -4.82 7.01 18.05
C VAL A 124 -4.51 8.49 18.19
N LEU A 125 -4.56 9.04 19.41
CA LEU A 125 -4.27 10.46 19.65
C LEU A 125 -2.81 10.79 19.33
N PHE A 126 -1.88 9.94 19.75
CA PHE A 126 -0.45 10.10 19.46
C PHE A 126 -0.14 9.97 17.96
N ALA A 127 -0.59 8.89 17.33
CA ALA A 127 -0.37 8.62 15.91
C ALA A 127 -1.08 9.65 15.03
N GLY A 128 -2.29 10.08 15.41
CA GLY A 128 -3.05 11.10 14.71
C GLY A 128 -2.34 12.46 14.72
N ALA A 129 -1.85 12.91 15.88
CA ALA A 129 -1.05 14.13 15.97
C ALA A 129 0.26 14.01 15.15
N GLY A 130 0.94 12.87 15.26
CA GLY A 130 2.14 12.57 14.46
C GLY A 130 1.89 12.59 12.95
N ALA A 131 0.74 12.08 12.50
CA ALA A 131 0.34 12.08 11.10
C ALA A 131 0.08 13.49 10.56
N ILE A 132 -0.53 14.39 11.36
CA ILE A 132 -0.73 15.80 10.98
C ILE A 132 0.63 16.50 10.81
N VAL A 133 1.52 16.37 11.80
CA VAL A 133 2.86 16.97 11.75
C VAL A 133 3.65 16.40 10.58
N GLY A 134 3.64 15.08 10.40
CA GLY A 134 4.30 14.40 9.29
C GLY A 134 3.78 14.85 7.93
N GLY A 135 2.46 15.04 7.78
CA GLY A 135 1.84 15.55 6.56
C GLY A 135 2.28 16.99 6.22
N ILE A 136 2.40 17.86 7.22
CA ILE A 136 2.90 19.22 7.05
C ILE A 136 4.37 19.21 6.62
N LEU A 137 5.21 18.41 7.30
CA LEU A 137 6.63 18.29 6.98
C LEU A 137 6.85 17.65 5.60
N ALA A 138 6.05 16.65 5.22
CA ALA A 138 6.14 16.00 3.93
C ALA A 138 5.93 16.98 2.77
N LYS A 139 4.99 17.93 2.90
CA LYS A 139 4.78 18.99 1.91
C LYS A 139 6.04 19.83 1.73
N GLN A 140 6.69 20.22 2.82
CA GLN A 140 7.93 21.01 2.78
C GLN A 140 9.06 20.20 2.14
N LEU A 141 9.22 18.94 2.54
CA LEU A 141 10.25 18.05 2.04
C LEU A 141 10.12 17.82 0.52
N VAL A 142 8.91 17.59 0.03
CA VAL A 142 8.63 17.43 -1.42
C VAL A 142 9.08 18.65 -2.23
N LEU A 143 8.97 19.87 -1.69
CA LEU A 143 9.39 21.08 -2.39
C LEU A 143 10.92 21.21 -2.51
N TYR A 144 11.68 20.55 -1.62
CA TYR A 144 13.14 20.51 -1.68
C TYR A 144 13.69 19.48 -2.68
N PHE A 145 12.90 18.47 -3.06
CA PHE A 145 13.34 17.40 -3.95
C PHE A 145 12.73 17.53 -5.35
N SER A 146 13.54 17.26 -6.38
CA SER A 146 13.00 17.10 -7.73
C SER A 146 12.09 15.85 -7.80
N ALA A 147 11.06 15.88 -8.64
CA ALA A 147 10.11 14.77 -8.78
C ALA A 147 10.76 13.42 -9.14
N LYS A 148 11.93 13.45 -9.81
CA LYS A 148 12.72 12.25 -10.10
C LYS A 148 13.42 11.72 -8.84
N ASN A 149 14.05 12.59 -8.07
CA ASN A 149 14.77 12.22 -6.84
C ASN A 149 13.81 11.68 -5.78
N LEU A 150 12.61 12.24 -5.69
CA LEU A 150 11.59 11.79 -4.75
C LEU A 150 11.13 10.35 -5.05
N LYS A 151 10.87 10.03 -6.32
CA LYS A 151 10.51 8.66 -6.74
C LYS A 151 11.63 7.67 -6.45
N LEU A 152 12.88 8.05 -6.71
CA LEU A 152 14.04 7.21 -6.46
C LEU A 152 14.26 6.98 -4.96
N PHE A 153 14.06 8.00 -4.14
CA PHE A 153 14.12 7.90 -2.68
C PHE A 153 13.08 6.92 -2.14
N PHE A 154 11.80 7.08 -2.54
CA PHE A 154 10.74 6.16 -2.10
C PHE A 154 11.00 4.72 -2.55
N ALA A 155 11.42 4.50 -3.80
CA ALA A 155 11.78 3.18 -4.28
C ALA A 155 12.93 2.57 -3.47
N GLY A 156 13.99 3.34 -3.21
CA GLY A 156 15.12 2.89 -2.41
C GLY A 156 14.74 2.56 -0.98
N TRP A 157 13.91 3.39 -0.35
CA TRP A 157 13.43 3.16 1.00
C TRP A 157 12.59 1.88 1.11
N ILE A 158 11.62 1.69 0.20
CA ILE A 158 10.78 0.49 0.14
C ILE A 158 11.63 -0.76 -0.14
N PHE A 159 12.65 -0.64 -0.99
CA PHE A 159 13.58 -1.73 -1.29
C PHE A 159 14.37 -2.16 -0.05
N ILE A 160 14.91 -1.21 0.71
CA ILE A 160 15.65 -1.48 1.94
C ILE A 160 14.74 -2.16 2.96
N LEU A 161 13.53 -1.62 3.19
CA LEU A 161 12.55 -2.24 4.09
C LEU A 161 12.21 -3.67 3.66
N GLY A 162 12.04 -3.88 2.37
CA GLY A 162 11.76 -5.18 1.79
C GLY A 162 12.90 -6.18 2.00
N ILE A 163 14.15 -5.75 1.84
CA ILE A 163 15.31 -6.58 2.15
C ILE A 163 15.32 -6.92 3.63
N THR A 164 15.22 -5.92 4.53
CA THR A 164 15.33 -6.13 5.98
C THR A 164 14.25 -7.02 6.59
N SER A 165 13.15 -7.26 5.86
CA SER A 165 12.06 -8.13 6.29
C SER A 165 12.17 -9.55 5.76
N LEU A 166 13.17 -9.84 4.92
CA LEU A 166 13.50 -11.22 4.54
C LEU A 166 14.17 -11.94 5.72
N PRO A 167 13.84 -13.22 5.95
CA PRO A 167 14.52 -14.03 6.96
C PRO A 167 15.94 -14.30 6.46
N PHE A 168 16.93 -13.75 7.16
CA PHE A 168 18.34 -14.13 7.05
C PHE A 168 18.73 -14.93 8.28
#